data_AF-A0A495XP22-F1
#
_entry.id   AF-A0A495XP22-F1
#
_cell.length_a   1.000
_cell.length_b   1.000
_cell.length_c   1.000
_cell.angle_alpha   90.00
_cell.angle_beta   90.00
_cell.angle_gamma   90.00
#
_symmetry.space_group_name_H-M   'P 1'
#
loop_
_entity.id
_entity.type
_entity.pdbx_description
1 polymer ?
#
loop_
_entity_poly.entity_id
_entity_poly.type
_entity_poly.pdbx_seq_one_letter_code
_entity_poly.pdbx_strand_id
1 'polypeptide(L)'
;MSSVGYFEAWRLWFDGSSTLRDAELWGLPVLWWGRIGKLAAFLAGLTLIMDIVGPERLRQFSERYVRRNRSRLGIAWPAVVGAAAGALLIWAVFFPGRVTFPGGWIEVSSTGFTAVTAGIALVGSLALLVPVALQGIRRVLIHVFERDALARTVQVVALFLFIVGFHFDLLAS
;
A
#
# COMPACT_ATOMS: atom_id res chain seq x y z
N MET A 1 -5.93 25.10 -10.24
CA MET A 1 -4.60 24.53 -10.53
C MET A 1 -4.49 24.43 -12.04
N SER A 2 -3.34 24.73 -12.64
CA SER A 2 -3.18 24.62 -14.09
C SER A 2 -2.98 23.15 -14.46
N SER A 3 -3.85 22.61 -15.31
CA SER A 3 -3.65 21.29 -15.90
C SER A 3 -2.48 21.37 -16.88
N VAL A 4 -1.47 20.54 -16.68
CA VAL A 4 -0.26 20.50 -17.51
C VAL A 4 -0.25 19.22 -18.33
N GLY A 5 0.10 19.33 -19.61
CA GLY A 5 0.28 18.17 -20.48
C GLY A 5 1.50 17.36 -20.08
N TYR A 6 1.53 16.06 -20.38
CA TYR A 6 2.62 15.17 -20.00
C TYR A 6 4.01 15.64 -20.47
N PHE A 7 4.14 16.08 -21.73
CA PHE A 7 5.41 16.61 -22.24
C PHE A 7 5.81 17.94 -21.61
N GLU A 8 4.82 18.78 -21.28
CA GLU A 8 5.05 20.05 -20.61
C GLU A 8 5.50 19.85 -19.16
N ALA A 9 4.95 18.84 -18.47
CA ALA A 9 5.38 18.45 -17.13
C ALA A 9 6.87 18.04 -17.12
N TRP A 10 7.29 17.27 -18.12
CA TRP A 10 8.71 16.92 -18.29
C TRP A 10 9.59 18.14 -18.59
N ARG A 11 9.12 19.05 -19.44
CA ARG A 11 9.83 20.30 -19.72
C ARG A 11 10.02 21.14 -18.46
N LEU A 12 8.95 21.35 -17.69
CA LEU A 12 8.99 22.09 -16.43
C LEU A 12 9.93 21.42 -15.40
N TRP A 13 9.99 20.09 -15.40
CA TRP A 13 10.92 19.33 -14.57
C TRP A 13 12.37 19.57 -14.98
N PHE A 14 12.69 19.46 -16.27
CA PHE A 14 14.03 19.72 -16.81
C PHE A 14 14.47 21.17 -16.58
N ASP A 15 13.53 22.11 -16.64
CA ASP A 15 13.77 23.54 -16.38
C ASP A 15 13.91 23.84 -14.87
N GLY A 16 13.71 22.85 -13.99
CA GLY A 16 13.82 22.99 -12.53
C GLY A 16 12.73 23.87 -11.91
N SER A 17 11.58 24.02 -12.57
CA SER A 17 10.51 24.90 -12.12
C SER A 17 9.78 24.33 -10.91
N SER A 18 9.67 25.11 -9.84
CA SER A 18 8.89 24.76 -8.66
C SER A 18 7.38 24.67 -8.94
N THR A 19 6.90 25.27 -10.04
CA THR A 19 5.48 25.27 -10.43
C THR A 19 4.95 23.88 -10.76
N LEU A 20 5.83 22.91 -11.04
CA LEU A 20 5.43 21.54 -11.33
C LEU A 20 4.77 20.84 -10.13
N ARG A 21 5.19 21.17 -8.90
CA ARG A 21 4.65 20.54 -7.69
C ARG A 21 3.18 20.87 -7.45
N ASP A 22 2.75 22.05 -7.87
CA ASP A 22 1.38 22.54 -7.73
C ASP A 22 0.53 22.29 -8.99
N ALA A 23 1.12 21.68 -10.03
CA ALA A 23 0.42 21.34 -11.26
C ALA A 23 -0.40 20.05 -11.13
N GLU A 24 -1.41 19.94 -12.00
CA GLU A 24 -2.20 18.71 -12.15
C GLU A 24 -1.84 18.01 -13.46
N LEU A 25 -1.54 16.72 -13.38
CA LEU A 25 -1.33 15.83 -14.52
C LEU A 25 -2.51 14.85 -14.58
N TRP A 26 -3.25 14.86 -15.68
CA TRP A 26 -4.47 14.04 -15.87
C TRP A 26 -5.50 14.17 -14.73
N GLY A 27 -5.67 15.39 -14.20
CA GLY A 27 -6.64 15.69 -13.14
C GLY A 27 -6.22 15.24 -11.73
N LEU A 28 -4.97 14.79 -11.55
CA LEU A 28 -4.40 14.50 -10.24
C LEU A 28 -3.16 15.38 -10.00
N PRO A 29 -2.92 15.87 -8.78
CA PRO A 29 -1.71 16.61 -8.44
C PRO A 29 -0.46 15.76 -8.75
N VAL A 30 0.59 16.37 -9.30
CA VAL A 30 1.86 15.68 -9.62
C VAL A 30 2.45 14.95 -8.41
N LEU A 31 2.27 15.49 -7.19
CA LEU A 31 2.66 14.84 -5.94
C LEU A 31 2.02 13.44 -5.74
N TRP A 32 0.77 13.25 -6.16
CA TRP A 32 0.09 11.95 -6.08
C TRP A 32 0.68 10.95 -7.05
N TRP A 33 1.06 11.39 -8.26
CA TRP A 33 1.76 10.55 -9.22
C TRP A 33 3.11 10.06 -8.66
N GLY A 34 3.86 10.92 -7.97
CA GLY A 34 5.07 10.51 -7.27
C GLY A 34 4.83 9.41 -6.23
N ARG A 35 3.75 9.49 -5.46
CA ARG A 35 3.38 8.45 -4.47
C ARG A 35 3.04 7.12 -5.15
N ILE A 36 2.27 7.17 -6.24
CA ILE A 36 1.97 5.99 -7.06
C ILE A 36 3.27 5.41 -7.62
N GLY A 37 4.18 6.26 -8.07
CA GLY A 37 5.49 5.89 -8.57
C GLY A 37 6.31 5.09 -7.57
N LYS A 38 6.43 5.61 -6.33
CA LYS A 38 7.10 4.92 -5.21
C LYS A 38 6.46 3.58 -4.87
N LEU A 39 5.12 3.51 -4.86
CA LEU A 39 4.41 2.27 -4.60
C LEU A 39 4.68 1.22 -5.69
N ALA A 40 4.65 1.63 -6.95
CA ALA A 40 4.95 0.75 -8.09
C ALA A 40 6.41 0.24 -8.04
N ALA A 41 7.37 1.13 -7.78
CA ALA A 41 8.78 0.76 -7.63
C ALA A 41 9.02 -0.20 -6.45
N PHE A 42 8.32 0.03 -5.32
CA PHE A 42 8.36 -0.87 -4.17
C PHE A 42 7.82 -2.27 -4.50
N LEU A 43 6.67 -2.37 -5.16
CA LEU A 43 6.08 -3.65 -5.57
C LEU A 43 6.97 -4.40 -6.57
N ALA A 44 7.59 -3.68 -7.50
CA ALA A 44 8.55 -4.26 -8.42
C ALA A 44 9.79 -4.81 -7.70
N GLY A 45 10.35 -4.04 -6.77
CA GLY A 45 11.47 -4.49 -5.94
C GLY A 45 11.13 -5.70 -5.08
N LEU A 46 9.92 -5.73 -4.49
CA LEU A 46 9.43 -6.90 -3.75
C LEU A 46 9.34 -8.13 -4.65
N THR A 47 8.85 -7.97 -5.88
CA THR A 47 8.75 -9.06 -6.85
C THR A 47 10.13 -9.60 -7.23
N LEU A 48 11.11 -8.71 -7.43
CA LEU A 48 12.50 -9.11 -7.70
C LEU A 48 13.12 -9.88 -6.52
N ILE A 49 12.91 -9.42 -5.29
CA ILE A 49 13.38 -10.13 -4.08
C ILE A 49 12.77 -11.52 -4.03
N MET A 50 11.47 -11.64 -4.33
CA MET A 50 10.80 -12.94 -4.35
C MET A 50 11.35 -13.88 -5.41
N ASP A 51 11.73 -13.35 -6.58
CA ASP A 51 12.39 -14.11 -7.63
C ASP A 51 13.77 -14.63 -7.17
N ILE A 52 14.57 -13.78 -6.52
CA ILE A 52 15.88 -14.14 -5.97
C ILE A 52 15.76 -15.20 -4.87
N VAL A 53 14.78 -15.06 -3.98
CA VAL A 53 14.55 -16.05 -2.90
C VAL A 53 14.07 -17.37 -3.49
N GLY A 54 13.30 -17.32 -4.58
CA GLY A 54 12.71 -18.48 -5.23
C GLY A 54 11.51 -19.04 -4.46
N PRO A 55 10.57 -19.69 -5.17
CA PRO A 55 9.35 -20.22 -4.56
C PRO A 55 9.64 -21.33 -3.53
N GLU A 56 10.71 -22.11 -3.73
CA GLU A 56 11.06 -23.24 -2.88
C GLU A 56 11.46 -22.81 -1.46
N ARG A 57 12.28 -21.74 -1.36
CA ARG A 57 12.70 -21.21 -0.05
C ARG A 57 11.53 -20.55 0.68
N LEU A 58 10.67 -19.84 -0.07
CA LEU A 58 9.43 -19.27 0.49
C LEU A 58 8.50 -20.36 1.02
N ARG A 59 8.36 -21.48 0.29
CA ARG A 59 7.56 -22.63 0.72
C ARG A 59 8.10 -23.21 2.03
N GLN A 60 9.40 -23.51 2.09
CA GLN A 60 10.05 -24.05 3.29
C GLN A 60 9.95 -23.10 4.49
N PHE A 61 10.14 -21.80 4.29
CA PHE A 61 9.99 -20.79 5.34
C PHE A 61 8.53 -20.73 5.85
N SER A 62 7.57 -20.72 4.92
CA SER A 62 6.15 -20.64 5.23
C SER A 62 5.67 -21.86 6.02
N GLU A 63 6.15 -23.07 5.70
CA GLU A 63 5.78 -24.30 6.39
C GLU A 63 6.26 -24.29 7.85
N ARG A 64 7.47 -23.78 8.11
CA ARG A 64 7.99 -23.59 9.48
C ARG A 64 7.15 -22.58 10.26
N TYR A 65 6.79 -21.46 9.62
CA TYR A 65 6.00 -20.39 10.25
C TYR A 65 4.56 -20.84 10.55
N VAL A 66 3.87 -21.46 9.58
CA VAL A 66 2.50 -21.95 9.75
C VAL A 66 2.44 -23.05 10.81
N ARG A 67 3.40 -23.99 10.85
CA ARG A 67 3.43 -25.04 11.88
C ARG A 67 3.50 -24.45 13.29
N ARG A 68 4.23 -23.34 13.45
CA ARG A 68 4.35 -22.63 14.73
C ARG A 68 3.12 -21.80 15.08
N ASN A 69 2.40 -21.27 14.08
CA ASN A 69 1.30 -20.32 14.28
C ASN A 69 -0.11 -20.90 14.06
N ARG A 70 -0.24 -22.21 13.78
CA ARG A 70 -1.52 -22.89 13.52
C ARG A 70 -2.51 -22.77 14.68
N SER A 71 -2.02 -22.60 15.92
CA SER A 71 -2.86 -22.41 17.11
C SER A 71 -3.52 -21.02 17.21
N ARG A 72 -3.10 -20.03 16.40
CA ARG A 72 -3.62 -18.65 16.46
C ARG A 72 -4.66 -18.31 15.39
N LEU A 73 -5.03 -19.26 14.53
CA LEU A 73 -6.01 -19.04 13.44
C LEU A 73 -7.42 -18.66 13.94
N GLY A 74 -7.78 -19.02 15.18
CA GLY A 74 -9.02 -18.57 15.81
C GLY A 74 -9.07 -17.08 16.19
N ILE A 75 -7.92 -16.37 16.15
CA ILE A 75 -7.79 -14.96 16.56
C ILE A 75 -7.88 -14.00 15.35
N ALA A 76 -8.02 -14.53 14.13
CA ALA A 76 -8.02 -13.72 12.90
C ALA A 76 -9.19 -12.71 12.84
N TRP A 77 -10.38 -13.09 13.31
CA TRP A 77 -11.56 -12.22 13.27
C TRP A 77 -11.42 -10.97 14.18
N PRO A 78 -11.02 -11.09 15.47
CA PRO A 78 -10.71 -9.94 16.30
C PRO A 78 -9.66 -8.98 15.71
N ALA A 79 -8.66 -9.52 15.02
CA ALA A 79 -7.60 -8.73 14.39
C ALA A 79 -8.13 -7.86 13.24
N VAL A 80 -8.98 -8.44 12.39
CA VAL A 80 -9.63 -7.72 11.28
C VAL A 80 -10.52 -6.60 11.82
N VAL A 81 -11.35 -6.90 12.82
CA VAL A 81 -12.22 -5.90 13.45
C VAL A 81 -11.39 -4.78 14.09
N GLY A 82 -10.31 -5.12 14.80
CA GLY A 82 -9.39 -4.15 15.38
C GLY A 82 -8.71 -3.25 14.35
N ALA A 83 -8.34 -3.80 13.20
CA ALA A 83 -7.67 -3.04 12.14
C ALA A 83 -8.63 -2.11 11.40
N ALA A 84 -9.84 -2.58 11.13
CA ALA A 84 -10.90 -1.74 10.60
C ALA A 84 -11.20 -0.58 11.56
N ALA A 85 -11.35 -0.86 12.86
CA ALA A 85 -11.57 0.16 13.88
C ALA A 85 -10.40 1.15 13.99
N GLY A 86 -9.15 0.67 13.99
CA GLY A 86 -7.95 1.51 14.04
C GLY A 86 -7.82 2.41 12.81
N ALA A 87 -8.08 1.89 11.61
CA ALA A 87 -8.09 2.67 10.38
C ALA A 87 -9.17 3.75 10.38
N LEU A 88 -10.36 3.42 10.89
CA LEU A 88 -11.49 4.35 11.01
C LEU A 88 -11.18 5.47 12.02
N LEU A 89 -10.52 5.14 13.13
CA LEU A 89 -10.07 6.12 14.12
C LEU A 89 -8.97 7.04 13.55
N ILE A 90 -8.02 6.50 12.78
CA ILE A 90 -6.99 7.31 12.12
C ILE A 90 -7.61 8.23 11.08
N TRP A 91 -8.53 7.71 10.27
CA TRP A 91 -9.30 8.53 9.33
C TRP A 91 -10.02 9.67 10.07
N ALA A 92 -10.68 9.37 11.19
CA ALA A 92 -11.37 10.35 12.03
C ALA A 92 -10.43 11.42 12.62
N VAL A 93 -9.15 11.09 12.87
CA VAL A 93 -8.13 12.05 13.33
C VAL A 93 -7.66 12.97 12.21
N PHE A 94 -7.46 12.43 10.99
CA PHE A 94 -6.98 13.21 9.84
C PHE A 94 -8.07 14.03 9.14
N PHE A 95 -9.34 13.67 9.32
CA PHE A 95 -10.49 14.36 8.76
C PHE A 95 -11.44 14.82 9.86
N PRO A 96 -11.03 15.78 10.72
CA PRO A 96 -11.91 16.33 11.74
C PRO A 96 -13.09 17.05 11.07
N GLY A 97 -14.31 16.67 11.45
CA GLY A 97 -15.52 17.18 10.82
C GLY A 97 -16.78 16.44 11.26
N ARG A 98 -17.91 16.82 10.68
CA ARG A 98 -19.19 16.15 10.88
C ARG A 98 -19.35 15.06 9.84
N VAL A 99 -19.37 13.81 10.28
CA VAL A 99 -19.75 12.69 9.40
C VAL A 99 -21.26 12.55 9.46
N THR A 100 -21.93 12.78 8.35
CA THR A 100 -23.38 12.64 8.21
C THR A 100 -23.72 11.25 7.71
N PHE A 101 -24.66 10.61 8.39
CA PHE A 101 -25.23 9.32 7.98
C PHE A 101 -26.73 9.48 7.76
N PRO A 102 -27.39 8.61 6.97
CA PRO A 102 -28.85 8.60 6.88
C PRO A 102 -29.44 8.37 8.28
N GLY A 103 -29.99 9.41 8.91
CA GLY A 103 -30.57 9.36 10.26
C GLY A 103 -29.81 10.08 11.37
N GLY A 104 -28.67 10.75 11.11
CA GLY A 104 -28.00 11.57 12.12
C GLY A 104 -26.61 12.05 11.75
N TRP A 105 -25.99 12.83 12.65
CA TRP A 105 -24.60 13.28 12.52
C TRP A 105 -23.78 12.94 13.77
N ILE A 106 -22.51 12.61 13.56
CA ILE A 106 -21.52 12.43 14.64
C ILE A 106 -20.47 13.54 14.48
N GLU A 107 -20.28 14.32 15.54
CA GLU A 107 -19.25 15.35 15.59
C GLU A 107 -17.97 14.74 16.19
N VAL A 108 -16.93 14.65 15.38
CA VAL A 108 -15.65 14.05 15.78
C VAL A 108 -14.70 15.19 16.19
N SER A 109 -14.54 15.40 17.50
CA SER A 109 -13.52 16.31 18.03
C SER A 109 -12.24 15.51 18.37
N SER A 110 -11.12 15.77 17.68
CA SER A 110 -9.86 15.12 18.02
C SER A 110 -9.23 15.76 19.26
N THR A 111 -9.29 15.09 20.41
CA THR A 111 -8.39 15.38 21.54
C THR A 111 -7.10 14.59 21.34
N GLY A 112 -5.93 15.15 21.67
CA GLY A 112 -4.63 14.51 21.39
C GLY A 112 -4.49 13.06 21.91
N PHE A 113 -5.23 12.69 22.96
CA PHE A 113 -5.28 11.34 23.51
C PHE A 113 -5.94 10.31 22.57
N THR A 114 -6.93 10.72 21.78
CA THR A 114 -7.61 9.85 20.78
C THR A 114 -6.66 9.43 19.66
N ALA A 115 -5.71 10.28 19.28
CA ALA A 115 -4.73 9.96 18.25
C ALA A 115 -3.73 8.87 18.71
N VAL A 116 -3.27 8.94 19.96
CA VAL A 116 -2.32 7.96 20.53
C VAL A 116 -2.98 6.59 20.68
N THR A 117 -4.19 6.55 21.23
CA THR A 117 -4.95 5.30 21.39
C THR A 117 -5.31 4.67 20.04
N ALA A 118 -5.71 5.48 19.05
CA ALA A 118 -5.92 5.03 17.68
C ALA A 118 -4.65 4.44 17.05
N GLY A 119 -3.50 5.09 17.27
CA GLY A 119 -2.21 4.61 16.78
C GLY A 119 -1.82 3.24 17.34
N ILE A 120 -1.94 3.06 18.67
CA ILE A 120 -1.64 1.78 19.33
C ILE A 120 -2.60 0.69 18.85
N ALA A 121 -3.90 0.99 18.77
CA ALA A 121 -4.90 0.04 18.28
C ALA A 121 -4.63 -0.37 16.83
N LEU A 122 -4.25 0.58 15.95
CA LEU A 122 -3.85 0.26 14.57
C LEU A 122 -2.61 -0.64 14.56
N VAL A 123 -1.54 -0.28 15.27
CA VAL A 123 -0.29 -1.07 15.25
C VAL A 123 -0.52 -2.49 15.76
N GLY A 124 -1.25 -2.64 16.88
CA GLY A 124 -1.58 -3.94 17.45
C GLY A 124 -2.43 -4.79 16.52
N SER A 125 -3.44 -4.19 15.88
CA SER A 125 -4.29 -4.90 14.92
C SER A 125 -3.57 -5.24 13.61
N LEU A 126 -2.70 -4.36 13.10
CA LEU A 126 -1.86 -4.65 11.95
C LEU A 126 -0.95 -5.84 12.24
N ALA A 127 -0.30 -5.86 13.42
CA ALA A 127 0.57 -6.96 13.83
C ALA A 127 -0.18 -8.30 13.91
N LEU A 128 -1.45 -8.29 14.31
CA LEU A 128 -2.30 -9.48 14.32
C LEU A 128 -2.80 -9.87 12.91
N LEU A 129 -2.92 -8.92 11.99
CA LEU A 129 -3.28 -9.17 10.59
C LEU A 129 -2.12 -9.69 9.74
N VAL A 130 -0.87 -9.33 10.06
CA VAL A 130 0.34 -9.81 9.36
C VAL A 130 0.29 -11.32 9.09
N PRO A 131 0.07 -12.22 10.08
CA PRO A 131 0.03 -13.66 9.81
C PRO A 131 -1.12 -14.09 8.88
N VAL A 132 -2.27 -13.41 8.92
CA VAL A 132 -3.40 -13.69 8.02
C VAL A 132 -3.08 -13.22 6.60
N ALA A 133 -2.55 -12.02 6.46
CA ALA A 133 -2.10 -11.46 5.19
C ALA A 133 -1.01 -12.35 4.57
N LEU A 134 -0.01 -12.77 5.36
CA LEU A 134 1.03 -13.69 4.90
C LEU A 134 0.47 -15.04 4.45
N GLN A 135 -0.57 -15.57 5.10
CA GLN A 135 -1.24 -16.78 4.64
C GLN A 135 -2.03 -16.58 3.33
N GLY A 136 -2.73 -15.46 3.19
CA GLY A 136 -3.42 -15.09 1.96
C GLY A 136 -2.45 -14.93 0.79
N ILE A 137 -1.40 -14.13 1.00
CA ILE A 137 -0.30 -13.94 0.06
C ILE A 137 0.31 -15.29 -0.30
N ARG A 138 0.63 -16.15 0.66
CA ARG A 138 1.15 -17.51 0.39
C ARG A 138 0.25 -18.31 -0.56
N ARG A 139 -1.07 -18.33 -0.33
CA ARG A 139 -1.99 -19.09 -1.21
C ARG A 139 -1.95 -18.56 -2.63
N VAL A 140 -1.97 -17.24 -2.78
CA VAL A 140 -1.87 -16.58 -4.09
C VAL A 140 -0.53 -16.93 -4.74
N LEU A 141 0.57 -16.83 -4.00
CA LEU A 141 1.90 -17.13 -4.53
C LEU A 141 2.06 -18.57 -4.96
N ILE A 142 1.61 -19.54 -4.16
CA ILE A 142 1.66 -20.95 -4.56
C ILE A 142 0.86 -21.15 -5.87
N HIS A 143 -0.34 -20.58 -5.95
CA HIS A 143 -1.17 -20.72 -7.15
C HIS A 143 -0.57 -20.04 -8.38
N VAL A 144 0.09 -18.90 -8.20
CA VAL A 144 0.78 -18.17 -9.28
C VAL A 144 2.03 -18.91 -9.72
N PHE A 145 2.84 -19.43 -8.79
CA PHE A 145 4.11 -20.10 -9.10
C PHE A 145 3.96 -21.54 -9.59
N GLU A 146 2.82 -22.20 -9.38
CA GLU A 146 2.54 -23.51 -10.00
C GLU A 146 2.45 -23.44 -11.53
N ARG A 147 2.39 -22.24 -12.11
CA ARG A 147 2.38 -22.04 -13.57
C ARG A 147 3.62 -21.28 -13.99
N ASP A 148 4.58 -21.97 -14.62
CA ASP A 148 5.82 -21.36 -15.13
C ASP A 148 5.56 -20.14 -16.04
N ALA A 149 4.46 -20.14 -16.79
CA ALA A 149 4.04 -19.02 -17.63
C ALA A 149 3.64 -17.76 -16.84
N LEU A 150 3.06 -17.93 -15.65
CA LEU A 150 2.67 -16.80 -14.79
C LEU A 150 3.90 -16.16 -14.15
N ALA A 151 4.93 -16.94 -13.77
CA ALA A 151 6.17 -16.40 -13.21
C ALA A 151 6.82 -15.40 -14.17
N ARG A 152 6.96 -15.77 -15.46
CA ARG A 152 7.49 -14.86 -16.49
C ARG A 152 6.62 -13.61 -16.67
N THR A 153 5.29 -13.79 -16.65
CA THR A 153 4.37 -12.65 -16.78
C THR A 153 4.52 -11.68 -15.62
N VAL A 154 4.63 -12.19 -14.39
CA VAL A 154 4.83 -11.39 -13.18
C VAL A 154 6.16 -10.63 -13.24
N GLN A 155 7.24 -11.25 -13.72
CA GLN A 155 8.53 -10.58 -13.91
C GLN A 155 8.44 -9.43 -14.92
N VAL A 156 7.79 -9.64 -16.06
CA VAL A 156 7.60 -8.60 -17.09
C VAL A 156 6.75 -7.45 -16.54
N VAL A 157 5.67 -7.76 -15.81
CA VAL A 157 4.83 -6.76 -15.16
C VAL A 157 5.61 -5.99 -14.09
N ALA A 158 6.44 -6.66 -13.30
CA ALA A 158 7.28 -6.01 -12.30
C ALA A 158 8.32 -5.07 -12.95
N LEU A 159 8.96 -5.49 -14.03
CA LEU A 159 9.87 -4.64 -14.80
C LEU A 159 9.14 -3.39 -15.33
N PHE A 160 7.95 -3.57 -15.88
CA PHE A 160 7.13 -2.45 -16.36
C PHE A 160 6.74 -1.50 -15.22
N LEU A 161 6.27 -2.04 -14.09
CA LEU A 161 5.94 -1.26 -12.89
C LEU A 161 7.16 -0.52 -12.33
N PHE A 162 8.35 -1.11 -12.39
CA PHE A 162 9.57 -0.44 -11.98
C PHE A 162 9.87 0.78 -12.86
N ILE A 163 9.83 0.61 -14.17
CA ILE A 163 10.12 1.68 -15.14
C ILE A 163 9.09 2.81 -15.00
N VAL A 164 7.80 2.47 -15.01
CA VAL A 164 6.72 3.45 -14.85
C VAL A 164 6.76 4.10 -13.47
N GLY A 165 7.07 3.32 -12.44
CA GLY A 165 7.17 3.80 -11.07
C GLY A 165 8.27 4.83 -10.90
N PHE A 166 9.46 4.50 -11.39
CA PHE A 166 10.63 5.39 -11.41
C PHE A 166 10.34 6.66 -12.22
N HIS A 167 9.65 6.51 -13.35
CA HIS A 167 9.29 7.64 -14.21
C HIS A 167 8.40 8.67 -13.49
N PHE A 168 7.38 8.22 -12.76
CA PHE A 168 6.53 9.13 -12.00
C PHE A 168 7.19 9.68 -10.73
N ASP A 169 8.09 8.91 -10.11
CA ASP A 169 8.87 9.39 -8.97
C ASP A 169 9.79 10.55 -9.38
N LEU A 170 10.45 10.43 -10.55
CA LEU A 170 11.25 11.51 -11.12
C LEU A 170 10.42 12.76 -11.39
N LEU A 171 9.27 12.64 -12.06
CA LEU A 171 8.41 13.80 -12.32
C LEU A 171 7.95 14.54 -11.06
N ALA A 172 7.93 13.86 -9.91
CA ALA A 172 7.48 14.43 -8.64
C ALA A 172 8.62 14.92 -7.73
N SER A 173 9.89 14.66 -8.07
CA SER A 173 11.06 15.09 -7.28
C SER A 173 11.37 16.56 -7.53
#